data_AF-A0A820L637-F1
#
_entry.id   AF-A0A820L637-F1
#
_cell.length_a   1.000
_cell.length_b   1.000
_cell.length_c   1.000
_cell.angle_alpha   90.00
_cell.angle_beta   90.00
_cell.angle_gamma   90.00
#
_symmetry.space_group_name_H-M   'P 1'
#
loop_
_entity.id
_entity.type
_entity.pdbx_description
1 polymer ?
#
loop_
_entity_poly.entity_id
_entity_poly.type
_entity_poly.pdbx_seq_one_letter_code
_entity_poly.pdbx_strand_id
1 'polypeptide(L)'
;MLNKALGKLQVETLLKMGIFIRDLHRNIEKLHAKQTNEMSDGTTKEIMVYRGKAMTQEDFNKIKQGGLLSFNNFLSTSTDRTVAIGFIQEGLEPNSKKIGVLFKMNIDRSISSSSAPFALINEH
;
A
#
# COMPACT_ATOMS: atom_id res chain seq x y z
N MET A 1 -6.60 1.71 13.10
CA MET A 1 -6.42 0.50 13.95
C MET A 1 -5.96 -0.71 13.14
N LEU A 2 -6.62 -1.05 12.02
CA LEU A 2 -6.27 -2.23 11.21
C LEU A 2 -4.80 -2.29 10.75
N ASN A 3 -4.34 -1.31 9.95
CA ASN A 3 -2.98 -1.33 9.41
C ASN A 3 -1.90 -1.30 10.50
N LYS A 4 -2.21 -0.73 11.67
CA LYS A 4 -1.33 -0.76 12.84
C LYS A 4 -1.28 -2.16 13.46
N ALA A 5 -2.42 -2.84 13.60
CA ALA A 5 -2.50 -4.19 14.11
C ALA A 5 -1.83 -5.21 13.18
N LEU A 6 -2.04 -5.09 11.87
CA LEU A 6 -1.39 -5.88 10.83
C LEU A 6 0.14 -5.65 10.83
N GLY A 7 0.57 -4.39 10.82
CA GLY A 7 2.00 -4.06 10.81
C GLY A 7 2.74 -4.47 12.10
N LYS A 8 2.04 -4.58 13.23
CA LYS A 8 2.61 -5.03 14.52
C LYS A 8 2.23 -6.47 14.89
N LEU A 9 1.55 -7.19 13.99
CA LEU A 9 1.07 -8.55 14.20
C LEU A 9 0.33 -8.75 15.54
N GLN A 10 -0.56 -7.82 15.89
CA GLN A 10 -1.34 -7.88 17.13
C GLN A 10 -2.48 -8.89 17.02
N VAL A 11 -2.19 -10.16 17.35
CA VAL A 11 -3.07 -11.32 17.11
C VAL A 11 -4.51 -11.12 17.63
N GLU A 12 -4.69 -10.67 18.87
CA GLU A 12 -6.04 -10.46 19.43
C GLU A 12 -6.86 -9.42 18.66
N THR A 13 -6.23 -8.32 18.26
CA THR A 13 -6.87 -7.29 17.43
C THR A 13 -7.18 -7.84 16.05
N LEU A 14 -6.29 -8.64 15.46
CA LEU A 14 -6.52 -9.27 14.15
C LEU A 14 -7.68 -10.25 14.18
N LEU A 15 -7.82 -11.04 15.24
CA LEU A 15 -8.97 -11.95 15.42
C LEU A 15 -10.29 -11.17 15.45
N LYS A 16 -10.34 -10.05 16.20
CA LYS A 16 -11.53 -9.18 16.26
C LYS A 16 -11.84 -8.51 14.91
N MET A 17 -10.80 -8.21 14.11
CA MET A 17 -10.94 -7.59 12.80
C MET A 17 -11.06 -8.59 11.64
N GLY A 18 -11.05 -9.90 11.92
CA GLY A 18 -10.95 -10.94 10.88
C GLY A 18 -12.04 -10.86 9.81
N ILE A 19 -13.29 -10.60 10.22
CA ILE A 19 -14.41 -10.41 9.29
C ILE A 19 -14.14 -9.21 8.38
N PHE A 20 -13.75 -8.06 8.95
CA PHE A 20 -13.46 -6.86 8.18
C PHE A 20 -12.27 -7.05 7.22
N ILE A 21 -11.21 -7.73 7.66
CA ILE A 21 -10.04 -8.04 6.82
C ILE A 21 -10.46 -8.88 5.62
N ARG A 22 -11.25 -9.94 5.86
CA ARG A 22 -11.77 -10.80 4.81
C ARG A 22 -12.64 -10.04 3.82
N ASP A 23 -13.54 -9.20 4.33
CA ASP A 23 -14.47 -8.47 3.48
C ASP A 23 -13.75 -7.38 2.66
N LEU A 24 -12.78 -6.69 3.26
CA LEU A 24 -11.91 -5.73 2.56
C LEU A 24 -11.11 -6.43 1.45
N HIS A 25 -10.49 -7.57 1.75
CA HIS A 25 -9.72 -8.33 0.76
C HIS A 25 -10.61 -8.76 -0.42
N ARG A 26 -11.80 -9.33 -0.15
CA ARG A 26 -12.76 -9.72 -1.18
C ARG A 26 -13.23 -8.55 -2.04
N ASN A 27 -13.39 -7.36 -1.45
CA ASN A 27 -13.77 -6.17 -2.22
C ASN A 27 -12.63 -5.73 -3.16
N ILE A 28 -11.38 -5.80 -2.71
CA ILE A 28 -10.22 -5.53 -3.55
C ILE A 28 -10.13 -6.55 -4.70
N GLU A 29 -10.31 -7.84 -4.43
CA GLU A 29 -10.34 -8.89 -5.47
C GLU A 29 -11.42 -8.64 -6.53
N LYS A 30 -12.64 -8.29 -6.10
CA LYS A 30 -13.75 -7.99 -7.02
C LYS A 30 -13.45 -6.79 -7.91
N LEU A 31 -12.88 -5.72 -7.35
CA LEU A 31 -12.52 -4.52 -8.12
C LEU A 31 -11.35 -4.81 -9.06
N HIS A 32 -10.35 -5.55 -8.59
CA HIS A 32 -9.20 -5.96 -9.39
C HIS A 32 -9.63 -6.76 -10.63
N ALA A 33 -10.51 -7.75 -10.46
CA ALA A 33 -11.02 -8.56 -11.56
C ALA A 33 -11.79 -7.71 -12.60
N LYS A 34 -12.64 -6.78 -12.14
CA LYS A 34 -13.37 -5.85 -13.03
C LYS A 34 -12.41 -4.99 -13.84
N GLN A 35 -11.48 -4.31 -13.16
CA GLN A 35 -10.52 -3.40 -13.79
C GLN A 35 -9.57 -4.12 -14.75
N THR A 36 -9.21 -5.37 -14.46
CA THR A 36 -8.33 -6.17 -15.33
C THR A 36 -9.05 -6.65 -16.59
N ASN A 37 -10.31 -7.08 -16.48
CA ASN A 37 -11.09 -7.51 -17.64
C ASN A 37 -11.40 -6.36 -18.60
N GLU A 38 -11.55 -5.14 -18.08
CA GLU A 38 -11.76 -3.91 -18.86
C GLU A 38 -10.50 -3.42 -19.60
N MET A 39 -9.30 -3.89 -19.22
CA MET A 39 -8.00 -3.52 -19.84
C MET A 39 -7.69 -4.32 -21.13
N SER A 40 -8.69 -4.60 -21.96
CA SER A 40 -8.55 -5.49 -23.13
C SER A 40 -8.04 -4.83 -24.42
N ASP A 41 -7.65 -3.54 -24.43
CA ASP A 41 -7.11 -2.91 -25.64
C ASP A 41 -6.08 -1.80 -25.31
N GLY A 42 -4.80 -2.05 -25.58
CA GLY A 42 -3.74 -1.01 -25.61
C GLY A 42 -3.28 -0.34 -24.29
N THR A 43 -3.77 -0.75 -23.11
CA THR A 43 -3.43 -0.09 -21.83
C THR A 43 -2.01 -0.42 -21.33
N THR A 44 -1.31 0.58 -20.79
CA THR A 44 0.05 0.45 -20.25
C THR A 44 0.15 -0.65 -19.18
N LYS A 45 1.03 -1.63 -19.43
CA LYS A 45 1.26 -2.81 -18.57
C LYS A 45 1.80 -2.46 -17.18
N GLU A 46 2.35 -1.26 -17.03
CA GLU A 46 2.99 -0.80 -15.80
C GLU A 46 2.23 0.39 -15.20
N ILE A 47 2.08 0.40 -13.87
CA ILE A 47 1.59 1.55 -13.10
C ILE A 47 2.69 2.06 -12.21
N MET A 48 3.01 3.33 -12.34
CA MET A 48 3.81 4.01 -11.35
C MET A 48 2.90 4.54 -10.24
N VAL A 49 3.15 4.10 -9.02
CA VAL A 49 2.45 4.59 -7.83
C VAL A 49 3.44 5.04 -6.76
N TYR A 50 2.98 5.94 -5.90
CA TYR A 50 3.72 6.57 -4.84
C TYR A 50 3.06 6.30 -3.50
N ARG A 51 3.88 6.10 -2.47
CA ARG A 51 3.43 6.00 -1.08
C ARG A 51 4.33 6.80 -0.19
N GLY A 52 3.75 7.76 0.52
CA GLY A 52 4.41 8.50 1.57
C GLY A 52 4.29 7.82 2.92
N LYS A 53 5.38 7.83 3.70
CA LYS A 53 5.35 7.43 5.11
C LYS A 53 6.44 8.15 5.90
N ALA A 54 6.06 8.71 7.05
CA ALA A 54 7.03 9.05 8.09
C ALA A 54 7.34 7.81 8.95
N MET A 55 8.61 7.50 9.16
CA MET A 55 9.06 6.34 9.94
C MET A 55 10.25 6.67 10.84
N THR A 56 10.59 5.77 11.76
CA THR A 56 11.77 5.95 12.63
C THR A 56 13.06 5.76 11.83
N GLN A 57 14.18 6.30 12.32
CA GLN A 57 15.50 6.03 11.76
C GLN A 57 15.83 4.53 11.74
N GLU A 58 15.39 3.79 12.76
CA GLU A 58 15.60 2.34 12.84
C GLU A 58 14.88 1.59 11.71
N ASP A 59 13.59 1.89 11.50
CA ASP A 59 12.80 1.30 10.41
C ASP A 59 13.39 1.66 9.05
N PHE A 60 13.83 2.90 8.88
CA PHE A 60 14.52 3.36 7.67
C PHE A 60 15.82 2.57 7.43
N ASN A 61 16.62 2.35 8.47
CA ASN A 61 17.87 1.61 8.33
C ASN A 61 17.64 0.15 7.94
N LYS A 62 16.56 -0.49 8.43
CA LYS A 62 16.17 -1.85 8.01
C LYS A 62 15.86 -1.92 6.52
N ILE A 63 15.09 -0.97 5.99
CA ILE A 63 14.76 -0.95 4.54
C ILE A 63 15.93 -0.48 3.66
N LYS A 64 16.81 0.38 4.18
CA LYS A 64 17.97 0.91 3.45
C LYS A 64 18.98 -0.17 3.06
N GLN A 65 19.03 -1.28 3.79
CA GLN A 65 19.90 -2.43 3.50
C GLN A 65 19.58 -3.09 2.14
N GLY A 66 18.41 -2.81 1.56
CA GLY A 66 17.98 -3.34 0.26
C GLY A 66 17.33 -4.72 0.35
N GLY A 67 17.24 -5.41 -0.78
CA GLY A 67 16.57 -6.71 -0.88
C GLY A 67 15.06 -6.61 -1.09
N LEU A 68 14.34 -7.66 -0.70
CA LEU A 68 12.89 -7.73 -0.84
C LEU A 68 12.21 -7.11 0.39
N LEU A 69 11.26 -6.20 0.13
CA LEU A 69 10.43 -5.59 1.16
C LEU A 69 9.03 -6.19 1.12
N SER A 70 8.61 -6.79 2.23
CA SER A 70 7.24 -7.26 2.42
C SER A 70 6.46 -6.31 3.33
N PHE A 71 5.17 -6.14 3.02
CA PHE A 71 4.24 -5.35 3.83
C PHE A 71 3.16 -6.27 4.38
N ASN A 72 3.05 -6.33 5.71
CA ASN A 72 2.02 -7.14 6.37
C ASN A 72 0.65 -6.44 6.43
N ASN A 73 0.55 -5.22 5.92
CA ASN A 73 -0.64 -4.38 5.96
C ASN A 73 -1.13 -4.05 4.55
N PHE A 74 -2.42 -3.70 4.43
CA PHE A 74 -2.94 -3.16 3.17
C PHE A 74 -2.19 -1.87 2.80
N LEU A 75 -1.81 -1.78 1.53
CA LEU A 75 -1.14 -0.62 0.97
C LEU A 75 -2.17 0.36 0.42
N SER A 76 -2.03 1.62 0.80
CA SER A 76 -2.66 2.76 0.13
C SER A 76 -1.57 3.54 -0.60
N THR A 77 -1.80 3.82 -1.86
CA THR A 77 -0.85 4.42 -2.79
C THR A 77 -1.59 5.38 -3.71
N SER A 78 -0.91 6.40 -4.22
CA SER A 78 -1.46 7.33 -5.19
C SER A 78 -0.62 7.34 -6.47
N THR A 79 -1.26 7.53 -7.63
CA THR A 79 -0.55 7.87 -8.87
C THR A 79 -0.03 9.31 -8.85
N ASP A 80 -0.62 10.18 -8.01
CA ASP A 80 -0.15 11.53 -7.77
C ASP A 80 0.91 11.56 -6.66
N ARG A 81 2.12 11.98 -7.03
CA ARG A 81 3.25 12.14 -6.12
C ARG A 81 2.98 13.16 -5.02
N THR A 82 2.20 14.21 -5.30
CA THR A 82 1.89 15.29 -4.34
C THR A 82 1.03 14.77 -3.20
N VAL A 83 0.01 13.95 -3.53
CA VAL A 83 -0.82 13.26 -2.54
C VAL A 83 0.05 12.37 -1.64
N ALA A 84 0.98 11.61 -2.22
CA ALA A 84 1.92 10.81 -1.43
C ALA A 84 2.82 11.65 -0.52
N ILE A 85 3.26 12.84 -0.96
CA ILE A 85 4.03 13.77 -0.12
C ILE A 85 3.19 14.33 1.02
N GLY A 86 1.91 14.61 0.80
CA GLY A 86 0.98 15.02 1.86
C GLY A 86 0.99 14.05 3.04
N PHE A 87 0.92 12.74 2.77
CA PHE A 87 1.02 11.70 3.80
C PHE A 87 2.37 11.67 4.54
N ILE A 88 3.46 12.12 3.91
CA ILE A 88 4.75 12.28 4.60
C ILE A 88 4.66 13.44 5.58
N GLN A 89 4.16 14.59 5.11
CA GLN A 89 4.05 15.81 5.91
C GLN A 89 3.13 15.60 7.11
N GLU A 90 1.97 14.96 6.92
CA GLU A 90 1.05 14.58 8.00
C GLU A 90 1.70 13.67 9.06
N GLY A 91 2.64 12.82 8.66
CA GLY A 91 3.30 11.89 9.58
C GLY A 91 4.51 12.49 10.32
N LEU A 92 5.04 13.61 9.83
CA LEU A 92 6.20 14.33 10.37
C LEU A 92 5.75 15.35 11.41
N GLU A 93 5.62 14.89 12.65
CA GLU A 93 5.31 15.76 13.78
C GLU A 93 6.49 16.70 14.08
N PRO A 94 6.23 17.96 14.47
CA PRO A 94 7.24 18.88 14.98
C PRO A 94 8.06 18.23 16.10
N ASN A 95 9.38 18.33 16.03
CA ASN A 95 10.34 17.72 16.99
C ASN A 95 10.42 16.19 17.00
N SER A 96 9.77 15.49 16.07
CA SER A 96 9.96 14.04 15.94
C SER A 96 11.26 13.71 15.19
N LYS A 97 12.02 12.71 15.66
CA LYS A 97 13.18 12.16 14.93
C LYS A 97 12.76 11.24 13.78
N LYS A 98 11.58 11.46 13.20
CA LYS A 98 11.07 10.66 12.09
C LYS A 98 11.68 11.15 10.78
N ILE A 99 11.81 10.22 9.84
CA ILE A 99 12.26 10.47 8.48
C ILE A 99 11.09 10.26 7.54
N GLY A 100 10.91 11.22 6.64
CA GLY A 100 9.96 11.10 5.53
C GLY A 100 10.53 10.23 4.43
N VAL A 101 9.81 9.17 4.05
CA VAL A 101 10.19 8.26 2.98
C VAL A 101 9.10 8.25 1.92
N LEU A 102 9.51 8.46 0.67
CA LEU A 102 8.66 8.33 -0.50
C LEU A 102 9.02 7.03 -1.22
N PHE A 103 8.12 6.05 -1.15
CA PHE A 103 8.22 4.83 -1.95
C PHE A 103 7.72 5.14 -3.37
N LYS A 104 8.54 4.83 -4.36
CA LYS A 104 8.18 4.83 -5.78
C LYS A 104 8.11 3.38 -6.23
N MET A 105 6.93 2.91 -6.59
CA MET A 105 6.68 1.50 -6.92
C MET A 105 6.18 1.40 -8.36
N ASN A 106 6.77 0.49 -9.12
CA ASN A 106 6.28 0.12 -10.44
C ASN A 106 5.52 -1.19 -10.30
N ILE A 107 4.22 -1.16 -10.62
CA ILE A 107 3.33 -2.31 -10.53
C ILE A 107 3.14 -2.86 -11.92
N ASP A 108 3.64 -4.07 -12.16
CA ASP A 108 3.39 -4.82 -13.38
C ASP A 108 2.00 -5.47 -13.32
N ARG A 109 1.08 -4.96 -14.14
CA ARG A 109 -0.31 -5.45 -14.26
C ARG A 109 -0.40 -6.77 -15.03
N SER A 110 0.65 -7.19 -15.73
CA SER A 110 0.66 -8.40 -16.56
C SER A 110 0.87 -9.69 -15.76
N ILE A 111 1.34 -9.57 -14.51
CA ILE A 111 1.51 -10.70 -13.59
C ILE A 111 0.12 -11.12 -13.08
N SER A 112 -0.52 -12.09 -13.75
CA SER A 112 -1.92 -12.47 -13.52
C SER A 112 -2.13 -13.40 -12.31
N SER A 113 -3.32 -13.26 -11.70
CA SER A 113 -4.11 -14.17 -10.83
C SER A 113 -3.50 -14.85 -9.59
N SER A 114 -2.17 -14.90 -9.43
CA SER A 114 -1.47 -15.41 -8.24
C SER A 114 -0.76 -14.31 -7.43
N SER A 115 -0.88 -13.06 -7.88
CA SER A 115 -0.28 -11.87 -7.26
C SER A 115 -1.21 -11.21 -6.24
N ALA A 116 -0.67 -10.30 -5.41
CA ALA A 116 -1.45 -9.51 -4.47
C ALA A 116 -2.46 -8.61 -5.24
N PRO A 117 -3.78 -8.74 -5.02
CA PRO A 117 -4.76 -7.96 -5.77
C PRO A 117 -4.69 -6.49 -5.36
N PHE A 118 -4.91 -5.61 -6.33
CA PHE A 118 -4.99 -4.16 -6.12
C PHE A 118 -6.23 -3.60 -6.80
N ALA A 119 -6.72 -2.49 -6.27
CA ALA A 119 -7.87 -1.77 -6.83
C ALA A 119 -7.52 -0.30 -6.96
N LEU A 120 -7.77 0.28 -8.13
CA LEU A 120 -7.79 1.73 -8.30
C LEU A 120 -9.10 2.26 -7.73
N ILE A 121 -9.01 3.16 -6.75
CA ILE A 121 -10.18 3.82 -6.18
C ILE A 121 -10.22 5.19 -6.84
N ASN A 122 -11.12 5.38 -7.80
CA ASN A 122 -11.37 6.71 -8.35
C ASN A 122 -12.09 7.52 -7.26
N GLU A 123 -11.53 8.67 -6.89
CA GLU A 123 -12.26 9.68 -6.15
C GLU A 123 -13.24 10.33 -7.14
N HIS A 124 -14.54 10.23 -6.84
CA HIS A 124 -15.58 11.00 -7.53
C HIS A 124 -15.51 12.47 -7.12
#